data_AF-E2CSA8-F1
#
_entry.id   AF-E2CSA8-F1
#
_cell.length_a   1.000
_cell.length_b   1.000
_cell.length_c   1.000
_cell.angle_alpha   90.00
_cell.angle_beta   90.00
_cell.angle_gamma   90.00
#
_symmetry.space_group_name_H-M   'P 1'
#
loop_
_entity.id
_entity.type
_entity.pdbx_description
1 polymer ?
#
loop_
_entity_poly.entity_id
_entity_poly.type
_entity_poly.pdbx_seq_one_letter_code
_entity_poly.pdbx_strand_id
1 'polypeptide(L)'
;MVYEIGKLNHETLLGPIAAAEDALARLDERVPRSEVGAGFAERADFFDSICSMWVGGELVYLEDLVLHDAQMDIARRAMSLSSRTASCGRGAGSRGTILAGRFRVRV
;
A
#
# COMPACT_ATOMS: atom_id res chain seq x y z
N MET A 1 8.50 -7.56 18.32
CA MET A 1 9.01 -8.95 18.21
C MET A 1 10.53 -8.85 18.22
N VAL A 2 11.22 -9.33 19.25
CA VAL A 2 12.68 -9.25 19.33
C VAL A 2 13.23 -10.53 18.71
N TYR A 3 13.90 -10.40 17.56
CA TYR A 3 14.60 -11.52 16.95
C TYR A 3 15.88 -11.79 17.74
N GLU A 4 15.99 -12.97 18.34
CA GLU A 4 17.20 -13.42 19.03
C GLU A 4 18.23 -13.92 18.01
N ILE A 5 19.13 -13.02 17.60
CA ILE A 5 20.17 -13.26 16.58
C ILE A 5 21.34 -14.12 17.13
N GLY A 6 21.40 -14.32 18.45
CA GLY A 6 22.57 -14.89 19.16
C GLY A 6 22.90 -16.37 18.92
N LYS A 7 22.10 -17.12 18.14
CA LYS A 7 22.34 -18.55 17.85
C LYS A 7 22.28 -18.90 16.36
N LEU A 8 22.70 -17.99 15.49
CA LEU A 8 22.83 -18.28 14.06
C LEU A 8 24.15 -19.02 13.80
N ASN A 9 24.06 -20.27 13.33
CA ASN A 9 25.24 -21.02 12.90
C ASN A 9 25.70 -20.49 11.52
N HIS A 10 26.77 -19.71 11.53
CA HIS A 10 27.33 -19.07 10.34
C HIS A 10 27.63 -20.05 9.21
N GLU A 11 28.19 -21.23 9.50
CA GLU A 11 28.55 -22.22 8.47
C GLU A 11 27.33 -22.70 7.68
N THR A 12 26.17 -22.79 8.35
CA THR A 12 24.92 -23.20 7.69
C THR A 12 24.24 -22.08 6.91
N LEU A 13 24.58 -20.81 7.19
CA LEU A 13 24.00 -19.63 6.55
C LEU A 13 24.76 -19.16 5.31
N LEU A 14 26.07 -19.37 5.25
CA LEU A 14 26.90 -18.87 4.15
C LEU A 14 26.45 -19.41 2.79
N GLY A 15 26.12 -20.70 2.70
CA GLY A 15 25.59 -21.32 1.48
C GLY A 15 24.30 -20.67 0.96
N PRO A 16 23.22 -20.59 1.75
CA PRO A 16 21.98 -19.98 1.31
C PRO A 16 22.09 -18.46 1.07
N ILE A 17 22.93 -17.74 1.83
CA ILE A 17 23.19 -16.31 1.57
C ILE A 17 23.83 -16.12 0.20
N ALA A 18 24.86 -16.89 -0.14
CA ALA A 18 25.52 -16.80 -1.44
C ALA A 18 24.56 -17.13 -2.61
N ALA A 19 23.68 -18.11 -2.43
CA ALA A 19 22.66 -18.44 -3.44
C ALA A 19 21.61 -17.33 -3.61
N ALA A 20 21.20 -16.69 -2.51
CA ALA A 20 20.29 -15.56 -2.54
C ALA A 20 20.94 -14.32 -3.18
N GLU A 21 22.20 -14.07 -2.88
CA GLU A 21 23.00 -12.99 -3.49
C GLU A 21 23.12 -13.17 -5.01
N ASP A 22 23.49 -14.37 -5.49
CA ASP A 22 23.57 -14.63 -6.95
C ASP A 22 22.20 -14.45 -7.63
N ALA A 23 21.12 -14.87 -6.98
CA ALA A 23 19.77 -14.67 -7.49
C ALA A 23 19.40 -13.17 -7.58
N LEU A 24 19.78 -12.38 -6.57
CA LEU A 24 19.54 -10.94 -6.54
C LEU A 24 20.39 -10.20 -7.58
N ALA A 25 21.67 -10.55 -7.72
CA ALA A 25 22.54 -9.98 -8.75
C ALA A 25 22.02 -10.25 -10.16
N ARG A 26 21.51 -11.46 -10.42
CA ARG A 26 20.87 -11.80 -11.70
C ARG A 26 19.58 -11.03 -11.94
N LEU A 27 18.81 -10.76 -10.89
CA LEU A 27 17.61 -9.93 -10.99
C LEU A 27 18.01 -8.50 -11.36
N ASP A 28 19.01 -7.94 -10.67
CA ASP A 28 19.50 -6.57 -10.88
C ASP A 28 20.01 -6.36 -12.31
N GLU A 29 20.73 -7.33 -12.89
CA GLU A 29 21.16 -7.25 -14.30
C GLU A 29 20.00 -7.35 -15.31
N ARG A 30 18.90 -8.03 -14.93
CA ARG A 30 17.72 -8.26 -15.79
C ARG A 30 16.71 -7.13 -15.76
N VAL A 31 16.53 -6.47 -14.62
CA VAL A 31 15.52 -5.42 -14.42
C VAL A 31 15.69 -4.26 -15.42
N PRO A 32 16.89 -3.69 -15.64
CA PRO A 32 17.09 -2.59 -16.58
C PRO A 32 16.83 -2.99 -18.05
N ARG A 33 16.97 -4.28 -18.37
CA ARG A 33 16.72 -4.80 -19.73
C ARG A 33 15.25 -5.13 -19.98
N SER A 34 14.41 -5.07 -18.96
CA SER A 34 13.00 -5.39 -19.06
C SER A 34 12.18 -4.13 -19.35
N GLU A 35 11.14 -4.26 -20.17
CA GLU A 35 10.17 -3.18 -20.42
C GLU A 35 9.47 -2.72 -19.13
N VAL A 36 9.40 -3.58 -18.11
CA VAL A 36 8.83 -3.25 -16.79
C VAL A 36 9.84 -2.69 -15.80
N GLY A 37 11.11 -2.53 -16.19
CA GLY A 37 12.20 -2.12 -15.27
C GLY A 37 11.94 -0.77 -14.61
N ALA A 38 11.49 0.22 -15.37
CA ALA A 38 11.09 1.52 -14.83
C ALA A 38 9.94 1.37 -13.82
N GLY A 39 8.90 0.61 -14.18
CA GLY A 39 7.77 0.37 -13.29
C GLY A 39 8.10 -0.49 -12.05
N PHE A 40 9.17 -1.27 -12.10
CA PHE A 40 9.69 -2.01 -10.95
C PHE A 40 10.42 -1.08 -9.99
N ALA A 41 11.30 -0.22 -10.51
CA ALA A 41 12.04 0.77 -9.72
C ALA A 41 11.09 1.73 -8.99
N GLU A 42 10.10 2.27 -9.69
CA GLU A 42 9.07 3.17 -9.11
C GLU A 42 8.23 2.52 -8.01
N ARG A 43 8.25 1.18 -7.86
CA ARG A 43 7.47 0.45 -6.85
C ARG A 43 8.31 -0.25 -5.78
N ALA A 44 9.63 -0.24 -5.91
CA ALA A 44 10.53 -0.91 -4.98
C ALA A 44 10.45 -0.30 -3.56
N ASP A 45 10.28 1.02 -3.47
CA ASP A 45 10.20 1.78 -2.22
C ASP A 45 9.03 1.36 -1.32
N PHE A 46 7.92 0.90 -1.92
CA PHE A 46 6.79 0.37 -1.16
C PHE A 46 7.16 -0.93 -0.42
N PHE A 47 7.94 -1.81 -1.06
CA PHE A 47 8.38 -3.05 -0.43
C PHE A 47 9.39 -2.80 0.68
N ASP A 48 10.32 -1.86 0.50
CA ASP A 48 11.26 -1.48 1.55
C ASP A 48 10.55 -0.88 2.77
N SER A 49 9.58 0.00 2.52
CA SER A 49 8.73 0.58 3.57
C SER A 49 7.95 -0.49 4.35
N ILE A 50 7.32 -1.45 3.66
CA ILE A 50 6.60 -2.56 4.32
C ILE A 50 7.56 -3.39 5.17
N CYS A 51 8.73 -3.75 4.64
CA CYS A 51 9.74 -4.51 5.38
C CYS A 51 10.18 -3.78 6.65
N SER A 52 10.41 -2.47 6.57
CA SER A 52 10.78 -1.64 7.71
C SER A 52 9.68 -1.59 8.78
N MET A 53 8.42 -1.39 8.37
CA MET A 53 7.28 -1.38 9.29
C MET A 53 7.05 -2.74 9.95
N TRP A 54 7.23 -3.83 9.20
CA TRP A 54 7.15 -5.20 9.73
C TRP A 54 8.21 -5.46 10.79
N VAL A 55 9.45 -4.98 10.59
CA VAL A 55 10.51 -5.03 11.60
C VAL A 55 10.12 -4.21 12.84
N GLY A 56 9.46 -3.07 12.65
CA GLY A 56 8.84 -2.27 13.71
C GLY A 56 7.67 -2.96 14.43
N GLY A 57 7.13 -4.05 13.88
CA GLY A 57 5.98 -4.79 14.42
C GLY A 57 4.63 -4.25 13.96
N GLU A 58 4.60 -3.33 12.98
CA GLU A 58 3.39 -2.82 12.37
C GLU A 58 3.10 -3.57 11.06
N LEU A 59 2.00 -4.32 11.04
CA LEU A 59 1.53 -5.02 9.84
C LEU A 59 0.69 -4.06 9.00
N VAL A 60 1.33 -3.45 7.99
CA VAL A 60 0.65 -2.57 7.04
C VAL A 60 0.46 -3.27 5.70
N TYR A 61 -0.72 -3.06 5.10
CA TYR A 61 -1.06 -3.57 3.79
C TYR A 61 -0.52 -2.65 2.68
N LEU A 62 -0.13 -3.24 1.55
CA LEU A 62 0.43 -2.50 0.41
C LEU A 62 -0.54 -1.44 -0.11
N GLU A 63 -1.84 -1.75 -0.19
CA GLU A 63 -2.85 -0.80 -0.66
C GLU A 63 -2.92 0.47 0.18
N ASP A 64 -2.69 0.37 1.49
CA ASP A 64 -2.73 1.53 2.38
C ASP A 64 -1.51 2.40 2.18
N LEU A 65 -0.34 1.80 1.89
CA LEU A 65 0.87 2.55 1.56
C LEU A 65 0.77 3.25 0.20
N VAL A 66 0.21 2.57 -0.81
CA VAL A 66 -0.06 3.16 -2.14
C VAL A 66 -1.03 4.34 -2.04
N LEU A 67 -2.05 4.23 -1.19
CA LEU A 67 -2.99 5.33 -0.98
C LEU A 67 -2.43 6.45 -0.13
N HIS A 68 -1.54 6.12 0.80
CA HIS A 68 -0.80 7.10 1.57
C HIS A 68 0.11 7.93 0.65
N ASP A 69 0.86 7.28 -0.23
CA ASP A 69 1.70 7.92 -1.25
C ASP A 69 0.88 8.82 -2.19
N ALA A 70 -0.27 8.33 -2.65
CA ALA A 70 -1.21 9.13 -3.45
C ALA A 70 -1.89 10.27 -2.65
N GLN A 71 -1.56 10.47 -1.38
CA GLN A 71 -2.21 11.42 -0.45
C GLN A 71 -3.73 11.20 -0.31
N MET A 72 -4.21 10.00 -0.65
CA MET A 72 -5.62 9.60 -0.63
C MET A 72 -6.06 8.95 0.69
N ASP A 73 -5.12 8.67 1.61
CA ASP A 73 -5.39 8.24 3.00
C ASP A 73 -6.45 9.12 3.67
N ILE A 74 -6.25 10.45 3.61
CA ILE A 74 -7.12 11.44 4.24
C ILE A 74 -8.50 11.47 3.58
N ALA A 75 -8.56 11.30 2.26
CA ALA A 75 -9.81 11.30 1.49
C ALA A 75 -10.70 10.09 1.84
N ARG A 76 -10.12 8.91 2.04
CA ARG A 76 -10.85 7.72 2.50
C ARG A 76 -11.44 7.93 3.89
N ARG A 77 -10.66 8.50 4.82
CA ARG A 77 -11.14 8.80 6.18
C ARG A 77 -12.29 9.82 6.14
N ALA A 78 -12.16 10.90 5.35
CA ALA A 78 -13.19 11.93 5.21
C ALA A 78 -14.51 11.42 4.58
N MET A 79 -14.43 10.58 3.55
CA MET A 79 -15.60 9.95 2.90
C MET A 79 -16.35 9.00 3.84
N SER A 80 -15.62 8.26 4.68
CA SER A 80 -16.22 7.35 5.67
C SER A 80 -16.87 8.06 6.86
N LEU A 81 -16.44 9.29 7.15
CA LEU A 81 -17.04 10.15 8.17
C LEU A 81 -18.28 10.87 7.65
N SER A 82 -18.27 11.38 6.40
CA SER A 82 -19.44 12.08 5.82
C SER A 82 -20.65 11.17 5.61
N SER A 83 -20.42 9.88 5.33
CA SER A 83 -21.49 8.87 5.21
C SER A 83 -22.05 8.43 6.57
N ARG A 84 -21.34 8.65 7.69
CA ARG A 84 -21.82 8.36 9.06
C ARG A 84 -22.61 9.51 9.68
N THR A 85 -22.39 10.76 9.26
CA THR A 85 -23.23 11.92 9.63
C THR A 85 -24.52 12.02 8.81
N ALA A 86 -24.72 11.17 7.80
CA ALA A 86 -25.93 11.20 6.96
C ALA A 86 -27.17 10.49 7.56
N SER A 87 -27.07 9.87 8.75
CA SER A 87 -28.23 9.23 9.42
C SER A 87 -28.80 10.03 10.60
N CYS A 88 -28.18 11.13 11.03
CA CYS A 88 -28.70 11.98 12.10
C CYS A 88 -29.15 13.34 11.54
N GLY A 89 -30.42 13.44 11.14
CA GLY A 89 -31.00 14.69 10.66
C GLY A 89 -32.30 14.53 9.87
N ARG A 90 -33.29 13.79 10.39
CA ARG A 90 -34.68 13.87 9.89
C ARG A 90 -35.60 14.34 11.02
N GLY A 91 -35.55 15.65 11.27
CA GLY A 91 -36.60 16.40 11.95
C GLY A 91 -37.26 17.35 10.95
N ALA A 92 -38.53 17.08 10.67
CA ALA A 92 -39.58 17.87 10.03
C ALA A 92 -39.27 19.29 9.50
N GLY A 93 -39.68 19.58 8.25
CA GLY A 93 -39.96 20.97 7.83
C GLY A 93 -39.98 21.23 6.33
N SER A 94 -41.19 21.29 5.76
CA SER A 94 -41.60 22.09 4.58
C SER A 94 -40.89 21.93 3.21
N ARG A 95 -41.65 21.33 2.28
CA ARG A 95 -41.92 21.77 0.89
C ARG A 95 -40.85 22.63 0.20
N GLY A 96 -40.17 22.05 -0.78
CA GLY A 96 -39.34 22.77 -1.75
C GLY A 96 -39.05 21.90 -2.97
N THR A 97 -39.85 22.09 -4.01
CA THR A 97 -39.66 21.63 -5.40
C THR A 97 -38.26 21.99 -5.93
N ILE A 98 -37.67 21.14 -6.79
CA ILE A 98 -36.72 21.40 -7.91
C ILE A 98 -36.03 20.05 -8.20
N LEU A 99 -36.57 19.25 -9.12
CA LEU A 99 -36.26 19.17 -10.56
C LEU A 99 -35.20 18.09 -10.87
N ALA A 100 -35.65 17.12 -11.65
CA ALA A 100 -34.89 15.96 -12.12
C ALA A 100 -33.66 16.38 -12.95
N GLY A 101 -32.47 15.96 -12.51
CA GLY A 101 -31.20 16.09 -13.23
C GLY A 101 -30.64 14.71 -13.56
N ARG A 102 -30.96 14.25 -14.75
CA ARG A 102 -30.62 12.94 -15.34
C ARG A 102 -29.15 12.92 -15.76
N PHE A 103 -28.23 12.44 -14.93
CA PHE A 103 -26.82 12.25 -15.32
C PHE A 103 -26.55 10.79 -15.71
N ARG A 104 -26.56 10.55 -17.02
CA ARG A 104 -26.17 9.30 -17.67
C ARG A 104 -24.71 9.46 -18.09
N VAL A 105 -23.77 8.88 -17.35
CA VAL A 105 -22.39 8.73 -17.83
C VAL A 105 -22.35 7.50 -18.73
N ARG A 106 -22.07 7.76 -20.01
CA ARG A 106 -21.87 6.80 -21.08
C ARG A 106 -20.39 6.39 -21.04
N VAL A 107 -20.13 5.08 -20.93
CA VAL A 107 -18.86 4.45 -21.36
C VAL A 107 -18.81 4.46 -22.87
#